data_AF-T0SEL1-F1
#
_entry.id   AF-T0SEL1-F1
#
_cell.length_a   1.000
_cell.length_b   1.000
_cell.length_c   1.000
_cell.angle_alpha   90.00
_cell.angle_beta   90.00
_cell.angle_gamma   90.00
#
_symmetry.space_group_name_H-M   'P 1'
#
loop_
_entity.id
_entity.type
_entity.pdbx_description
1 polymer ?
#
loop_
_entity_poly.entity_id
_entity_poly.type
_entity_poly.pdbx_seq_one_letter_code
_entity_poly.pdbx_strand_id
1 'polypeptide(L)'
;MTVKMITLPKQRVKSSFKDEVLDAYYPISVEENKNDLGLFPLYIDELLLMSRFGEDLGDKLNVGALKEDLDYLQKFDRRIDRLYSVSSVEALIGGLERRRSDAVVLRRSQLPREINLKKYKIQSLHFESMGLKVSKSFVRKSESSIDQLSHNFLSCLSSMDFKLPDDKKKKIFSEIAKDFLAMGSRINGPFKVYNDVSKREAVWTGEESFERRTLRTEVMSNKYTSLLRSFKEKYKYINEIFAFNAQGALVSSLNVTSDFDQSDESKFALVRDNNQFSPLHIQNIYFDRSEEVFQLGISIPLHDQAGRFIGGLFVACDINELLLHYRLNL
;
A
#
# COMPACT_ATOMS: atom_id res chain seq x y z
N MET A 1 27.42 -14.42 -4.31
CA MET A 1 27.63 -13.00 -4.69
C MET A 1 27.69 -12.17 -3.42
N THR A 2 28.71 -11.33 -3.23
CA THR A 2 28.82 -10.49 -2.02
C THR A 2 28.41 -9.07 -2.38
N VAL A 3 27.44 -8.51 -1.66
CA VAL A 3 26.99 -7.13 -1.86
C VAL A 3 27.80 -6.21 -0.96
N LYS A 4 28.42 -5.17 -1.56
CA LYS A 4 29.11 -4.11 -0.82
C LYS A 4 28.34 -2.81 -0.95
N MET A 5 27.80 -2.34 0.16
CA MET A 5 27.08 -1.07 0.24
C MET A 5 28.04 0.09 0.51
N ILE A 6 27.90 1.18 -0.25
CA ILE A 6 28.59 2.45 -0.02
C ILE A 6 27.60 3.61 -0.12
N THR A 7 27.79 4.65 0.68
CA THR A 7 26.98 5.87 0.64
C THR A 7 27.79 7.00 0.00
N LEU A 8 27.22 7.66 -1.00
CA LEU A 8 27.84 8.77 -1.71
C LEU A 8 26.81 9.89 -1.95
N PRO A 9 27.24 11.15 -2.13
CA PRO A 9 26.34 12.21 -2.59
C PRO A 9 25.66 11.83 -3.92
N LYS A 10 24.36 12.14 -4.08
CA LYS A 10 23.53 11.70 -5.22
C LYS A 10 24.16 11.99 -6.59
N GLN A 11 24.80 13.15 -6.77
CA GLN A 11 25.49 13.47 -8.04
C GLN A 11 26.69 12.56 -8.31
N ARG A 12 27.44 12.21 -7.26
CA ARG A 12 28.56 11.27 -7.36
C ARG A 12 28.05 9.86 -7.66
N VAL A 13 26.94 9.44 -7.05
CA VAL A 13 26.25 8.18 -7.41
C VAL A 13 25.91 8.15 -8.90
N LYS A 14 25.25 9.21 -9.40
CA LYS A 14 24.85 9.29 -10.82
C LYS A 14 26.06 9.26 -11.77
N SER A 15 27.16 9.96 -11.44
CA SER A 15 28.40 9.89 -12.22
C SER A 15 29.02 8.48 -12.17
N SER A 16 29.28 7.94 -10.98
CA SER A 16 29.91 6.62 -10.82
C SER A 16 29.08 5.48 -11.42
N PHE A 17 27.76 5.60 -11.41
CA PHE A 17 26.88 4.65 -12.10
C PHE A 17 26.96 4.78 -13.63
N LYS A 18 27.04 6.01 -14.16
CA LYS A 18 27.25 6.25 -15.60
C LYS A 18 28.60 5.72 -16.07
N ASP A 19 29.62 5.81 -15.22
CA ASP A 19 30.97 5.32 -15.48
C ASP A 19 31.11 3.80 -15.23
N GLU A 20 29.99 3.08 -15.03
CA GLU A 20 29.90 1.63 -14.74
C GLU A 20 30.74 1.16 -13.53
N VAL A 21 31.08 2.07 -12.60
CA VAL A 21 31.77 1.76 -11.34
C VAL A 21 30.82 1.12 -10.32
N LEU A 22 29.53 1.51 -10.36
CA LEU A 22 28.49 0.95 -9.50
C LEU A 22 27.63 -0.04 -10.30
N ASP A 23 27.41 -1.23 -9.74
CA ASP A 23 26.51 -2.23 -10.32
C ASP A 23 25.03 -1.85 -10.13
N ALA A 24 24.71 -1.14 -9.04
CA ALA A 24 23.37 -0.63 -8.78
C ALA A 24 23.41 0.60 -7.86
N TYR A 25 22.32 1.37 -7.82
CA TYR A 25 22.09 2.36 -6.77
C TYR A 25 20.61 2.49 -6.39
N TYR A 26 20.38 2.91 -5.15
CA TYR A 26 19.06 3.22 -4.61
C TYR A 26 19.21 4.38 -3.61
N PRO A 27 18.13 5.10 -3.29
CA PRO A 27 16.80 4.96 -3.87
C PRO A 27 16.66 5.71 -5.20
N ILE A 28 15.79 5.20 -6.07
CA ILE A 28 15.27 5.91 -7.26
C ILE A 28 13.75 5.96 -7.21
N SER A 29 13.16 7.06 -7.68
CA SER A 29 11.71 7.16 -7.92
C SER A 29 11.33 6.53 -9.26
N VAL A 30 10.04 6.25 -9.44
CA VAL A 30 9.49 5.80 -10.73
C VAL A 30 9.79 6.84 -11.82
N GLU A 31 9.66 8.14 -11.52
CA GLU A 31 9.99 9.21 -12.47
C GLU A 31 11.48 9.23 -12.88
N GLU A 32 12.40 8.77 -12.03
CA GLU A 32 13.83 8.65 -12.34
C GLU A 32 14.16 7.41 -13.20
N ASN A 33 13.21 6.49 -13.43
CA ASN A 33 13.40 5.24 -14.17
C ASN A 33 13.21 5.36 -15.70
N LYS A 34 13.81 6.38 -16.34
CA LYS A 34 13.60 6.65 -17.78
C LYS A 34 14.08 5.58 -18.78
N ASN A 35 14.79 4.54 -18.34
CA ASN A 35 15.47 3.58 -19.23
C ASN A 35 15.14 2.11 -18.90
N ASP A 36 14.07 1.85 -18.14
CA ASP A 36 13.56 0.52 -17.78
C ASP A 36 14.57 -0.43 -17.10
N LEU A 37 15.64 0.11 -16.50
CA LEU A 37 16.63 -0.64 -15.72
C LEU A 37 16.39 -0.54 -14.20
N GLY A 38 15.19 -0.16 -13.82
CA GLY A 38 14.76 -0.05 -12.43
C GLY A 38 14.06 -1.32 -11.98
N LEU A 39 14.38 -1.79 -10.78
CA LEU A 39 13.61 -2.83 -10.10
C LEU A 39 12.75 -2.14 -9.03
N PHE A 40 11.43 -2.30 -9.17
CA PHE A 40 10.40 -1.66 -8.34
C PHE A 40 9.33 -2.68 -7.93
N PRO A 41 8.63 -2.44 -6.81
CA PRO A 41 8.95 -1.49 -5.76
C PRO A 41 9.87 -2.12 -4.69
N LEU A 42 10.86 -1.39 -4.19
CA LEU A 42 11.73 -1.84 -3.09
C LEU A 42 11.18 -1.46 -1.72
N TYR A 43 10.69 -0.23 -1.58
CA TYR A 43 10.01 0.26 -0.38
C TYR A 43 9.11 1.44 -0.74
N ILE A 44 8.21 1.82 0.15
CA ILE A 44 7.38 3.02 0.02
C ILE A 44 8.02 4.14 0.83
N ASP A 45 8.23 5.30 0.20
CA ASP A 45 8.61 6.53 0.90
C ASP A 45 7.43 7.49 0.97
N GLU A 46 7.45 8.36 1.96
CA GLU A 46 6.38 9.31 2.23
C GLU A 46 6.88 10.72 1.93
N LEU A 47 6.21 11.41 1.00
CA LEU A 47 6.46 12.81 0.69
C LEU A 47 5.69 13.69 1.68
N LEU A 48 6.41 14.50 2.44
CA LEU A 48 5.89 15.28 3.55
C LEU A 48 5.83 16.76 3.19
N LEU A 49 4.72 17.43 3.52
CA LEU A 49 4.65 18.87 3.71
C LEU A 49 4.89 19.16 5.20
N MET A 50 6.01 19.80 5.50
CA MET A 50 6.41 20.14 6.86
C MET A 50 6.40 21.66 7.06
N SER A 51 5.67 22.13 8.07
CA SER A 51 5.57 23.53 8.47
C SER A 51 5.89 23.67 9.95
N ARG A 52 6.09 24.91 10.44
CA ARG A 52 6.35 25.15 11.87
C ARG A 52 5.07 24.85 12.68
N PHE A 53 5.24 24.26 13.85
CA PHE A 53 4.09 23.96 14.72
C PHE A 53 3.35 25.24 15.11
N GLY A 54 2.02 25.19 15.09
CA GLY A 54 1.16 26.32 15.43
C GLY A 54 1.00 27.36 14.31
N GLU A 55 1.63 27.17 13.15
CA GLU A 55 1.37 28.04 12.01
C GLU A 55 0.11 27.64 11.25
N ASP A 56 -0.65 28.66 10.87
CA ASP A 56 -1.77 28.52 9.97
C ASP A 56 -1.27 28.71 8.54
N LEU A 57 -1.48 27.68 7.72
CA LEU A 57 -1.05 27.66 6.32
C LEU A 57 -2.21 28.18 5.48
N GLY A 58 -2.05 29.37 4.91
CA GLY A 58 -3.06 29.98 4.03
C GLY A 58 -3.22 29.23 2.70
N ASP A 59 -4.04 29.81 1.82
CA ASP A 59 -4.39 29.23 0.51
C ASP A 59 -3.26 29.30 -0.52
N LYS A 60 -2.19 30.06 -0.23
CA LYS A 60 -0.99 30.21 -1.06
C LYS A 60 0.25 30.02 -0.22
N LEU A 61 1.12 29.10 -0.64
CA LEU A 61 2.29 28.66 0.09
C LEU A 61 3.56 28.94 -0.71
N ASN A 62 4.54 29.54 -0.02
CA ASN A 62 5.93 29.56 -0.41
C ASN A 62 6.60 28.30 0.16
N VAL A 63 6.96 27.36 -0.72
CA VAL A 63 7.44 26.04 -0.34
C VAL A 63 8.89 25.85 -0.75
N GLY A 64 9.70 25.36 0.19
CA GLY A 64 11.04 24.89 -0.10
C GLY A 64 11.07 23.45 -0.52
N ALA A 65 11.92 23.11 -1.46
CA ALA A 65 12.18 21.72 -1.84
C ALA A 65 13.68 21.50 -2.12
N LEU A 66 14.08 20.25 -2.20
CA LEU A 66 15.36 19.92 -2.82
C LEU A 66 15.26 20.17 -4.33
N LYS A 67 16.36 20.63 -4.94
CA LYS A 67 16.39 21.01 -6.37
C LYS A 67 15.91 19.88 -7.29
N GLU A 68 16.19 18.64 -6.92
CA GLU A 68 15.82 17.43 -7.65
C GLU A 68 14.34 17.04 -7.54
N ASP A 69 13.60 17.57 -6.57
CA ASP A 69 12.19 17.19 -6.36
C ASP A 69 11.21 18.21 -6.96
N LEU A 70 11.69 19.33 -7.52
CA LEU A 70 10.87 20.48 -7.93
C LEU A 70 9.79 20.19 -8.99
N ASP A 71 10.12 19.40 -10.00
CA ASP A 71 9.39 19.40 -11.28
C ASP A 71 7.94 18.86 -11.17
N TYR A 72 7.60 18.19 -10.07
CA TYR A 72 6.30 17.53 -9.91
C TYR A 72 5.56 17.88 -8.61
N LEU A 73 6.08 18.78 -7.76
CA LEU A 73 5.45 19.04 -6.44
C LEU A 73 4.11 19.78 -6.53
N GLN A 74 3.97 20.67 -7.52
CA GLN A 74 2.74 21.46 -7.70
C GLN A 74 1.51 20.59 -7.97
N LYS A 75 1.70 19.34 -8.45
CA LYS A 75 0.59 18.42 -8.72
C LYS A 75 -0.06 17.88 -7.44
N PHE A 76 0.65 17.91 -6.32
CA PHE A 76 0.18 17.32 -5.05
C PHE A 76 -0.51 18.30 -4.12
N ASP A 77 -0.23 19.60 -4.24
CA ASP A 77 -0.92 20.62 -3.43
C ASP A 77 -1.08 21.91 -4.24
N ARG A 78 -2.34 22.23 -4.57
CA ARG A 78 -2.71 23.42 -5.35
C ARG A 78 -2.40 24.73 -4.63
N ARG A 79 -2.16 24.70 -3.31
CA ARG A 79 -1.77 25.88 -2.54
C ARG A 79 -0.32 26.29 -2.82
N ILE A 80 0.51 25.43 -3.42
CA ILE A 80 1.91 25.75 -3.73
C ILE A 80 1.95 26.83 -4.82
N ASP A 81 2.20 28.08 -4.42
CA ASP A 81 2.26 29.26 -5.30
C ASP A 81 3.69 29.53 -5.75
N ARG A 82 4.66 29.39 -4.84
CA ARG A 82 6.09 29.60 -5.11
C ARG A 82 6.93 28.45 -4.60
N LEU A 83 7.88 28.03 -5.43
CA LEU A 83 8.88 27.03 -5.09
C LEU A 83 10.27 27.66 -5.07
N TYR A 84 11.04 27.37 -4.03
CA TYR A 84 12.48 27.62 -4.03
C TYR A 84 13.21 26.32 -3.76
N SER A 85 14.37 26.15 -4.40
CA SER A 85 15.20 24.99 -4.20
C SER A 85 16.39 25.28 -3.31
N VAL A 86 16.79 24.26 -2.57
CA VAL A 86 18.07 24.20 -1.87
C VAL A 86 18.82 22.94 -2.27
N SER A 87 20.10 22.88 -1.93
CA SER A 87 20.99 21.76 -2.26
C SER A 87 21.12 20.70 -1.16
N SER A 88 20.53 20.91 0.01
CA SER A 88 20.63 20.00 1.15
C SER A 88 19.42 20.09 2.09
N VAL A 89 19.16 19.01 2.83
CA VAL A 89 18.07 18.93 3.80
C VAL A 89 18.30 19.90 4.96
N GLU A 90 19.55 20.08 5.38
CA GLU A 90 19.95 21.00 6.45
C GLU A 90 19.63 22.45 6.05
N ALA A 91 19.93 22.83 4.80
CA ALA A 91 19.56 24.15 4.29
C ALA A 91 18.04 24.33 4.18
N LEU A 92 17.31 23.25 3.87
CA LEU A 92 15.87 23.25 3.75
C LEU A 92 15.20 23.51 5.11
N ILE A 93 15.56 22.71 6.11
CA ILE A 93 15.06 22.83 7.49
C ILE A 93 15.48 24.17 8.10
N GLY A 94 16.74 24.57 7.95
CA GLY A 94 17.21 25.87 8.44
C GLY A 94 16.51 27.05 7.75
N GLY A 95 16.11 26.90 6.49
CA GLY A 95 15.27 27.87 5.77
C GLY A 95 13.87 27.98 6.37
N LEU A 96 13.25 26.84 6.70
CA LEU A 96 11.97 26.79 7.40
C LEU A 96 12.08 27.46 8.78
N GLU A 97 13.08 27.13 9.60
CA GLU A 97 13.24 27.73 10.93
C GLU A 97 13.44 29.26 10.86
N ARG A 98 14.10 29.76 9.81
CA ARG A 98 14.32 31.20 9.57
C ARG A 98 13.18 31.90 8.82
N ARG A 99 12.01 31.25 8.65
CA ARG A 99 10.84 31.79 7.95
C ARG A 99 11.14 32.25 6.51
N ARG A 100 12.06 31.58 5.82
CA ARG A 100 12.26 31.78 4.37
C ARG A 100 11.14 31.15 3.55
N SER A 101 10.29 30.37 4.20
CA SER A 101 9.14 29.68 3.62
C SER A 101 8.05 29.43 4.63
N ASP A 102 6.88 29.12 4.11
CA ASP A 102 5.72 28.73 4.91
C ASP A 102 5.82 27.24 5.25
N ALA A 103 6.30 26.45 4.29
CA ALA A 103 6.52 25.02 4.46
C ALA A 103 7.73 24.54 3.65
N VAL A 104 8.10 23.28 3.86
CA VAL A 104 9.07 22.56 3.05
C VAL A 104 8.51 21.21 2.66
N VAL A 105 8.93 20.73 1.49
CA VAL A 105 8.62 19.40 0.99
C VAL A 105 9.90 18.57 0.98
N LEU A 106 9.84 17.43 1.65
CA LEU A 106 10.91 16.45 1.73
C LEU A 106 10.34 15.07 1.97
N ARG A 107 11.14 14.04 1.69
CA ARG A 107 10.76 12.65 1.97
C ARG A 107 11.01 12.30 3.43
N ARG A 108 10.22 11.38 3.97
CA ARG A 108 10.41 10.83 5.32
C ARG A 108 11.82 10.25 5.48
N SER A 109 12.32 9.52 4.49
CA SER A 109 13.68 8.94 4.50
C SER A 109 14.80 9.98 4.57
N GLN A 110 14.52 11.24 4.19
CA GLN A 110 15.48 12.34 4.18
C GLN A 110 15.54 13.07 5.53
N LEU A 111 14.60 12.83 6.45
CA LEU A 111 14.60 13.52 7.75
C LEU A 111 15.86 13.18 8.56
N PRO A 112 16.55 14.18 9.15
CA PRO A 112 17.65 13.92 10.05
C PRO A 112 17.19 13.07 11.23
N ARG A 113 17.97 12.05 11.63
CA ARG A 113 17.58 11.12 12.70
C ARG A 113 17.26 11.81 14.03
N GLU A 114 17.93 12.91 14.33
CA GLU A 114 17.81 13.65 15.60
C GLU A 114 16.80 14.81 15.53
N ILE A 115 16.05 14.93 14.44
CA ILE A 115 15.09 16.03 14.29
C ILE A 115 13.98 15.94 15.36
N ASN A 116 13.73 17.04 16.06
CA ASN A 116 12.60 17.13 16.98
C ASN A 116 11.31 17.41 16.20
N LEU A 117 10.60 16.35 15.79
CA LEU A 117 9.36 16.45 15.02
C LEU A 117 8.25 17.22 15.74
N LYS A 118 8.28 17.36 17.08
CA LYS A 118 7.27 18.12 17.82
C LYS A 118 7.27 19.62 17.51
N LYS A 119 8.36 20.13 16.93
CA LYS A 119 8.46 21.53 16.48
C LYS A 119 7.70 21.80 15.19
N TYR A 120 7.18 20.76 14.54
CA TYR A 120 6.65 20.85 13.19
C TYR A 120 5.23 20.28 13.11
N LYS A 121 4.45 20.83 12.19
CA LYS A 121 3.21 20.23 11.69
C LYS A 121 3.54 19.53 10.39
N ILE A 122 3.23 18.24 10.33
CA ILE A 122 3.59 17.34 9.23
C ILE A 122 2.32 16.79 8.61
N GLN A 123 2.24 16.88 7.28
CA GLN A 123 1.16 16.36 6.47
C GLN A 123 1.74 15.48 5.36
N SER A 124 1.25 14.25 5.18
CA SER A 124 1.54 13.45 4.00
C SER A 124 0.92 14.10 2.76
N LEU A 125 1.73 14.31 1.72
CA LEU A 125 1.27 14.75 0.41
C LEU A 125 1.03 13.56 -0.52
N HIS A 126 1.94 12.60 -0.48
CA HIS A 126 1.96 11.47 -1.39
C HIS A 126 2.82 10.34 -0.81
N PHE A 127 2.53 9.10 -1.20
CA PHE A 127 3.40 7.96 -0.97
C PHE A 127 3.91 7.47 -2.31
N GLU A 128 5.21 7.22 -2.40
CA GLU A 128 5.85 6.85 -3.66
C GLU A 128 6.64 5.54 -3.49
N SER A 129 6.44 4.64 -4.44
CA SER A 129 7.27 3.45 -4.60
C SER A 129 8.69 3.84 -5.01
N MET A 130 9.64 3.51 -4.16
CA MET A 130 11.07 3.68 -4.42
C MET A 130 11.66 2.35 -4.87
N GLY A 131 12.62 2.40 -5.79
CA GLY A 131 13.27 1.24 -6.34
C GLY A 131 14.78 1.35 -6.31
N LEU A 132 15.42 0.41 -6.98
CA LEU A 132 16.86 0.42 -7.25
C LEU A 132 17.09 0.42 -8.77
N LYS A 133 18.16 1.08 -9.21
CA LYS A 133 18.59 1.06 -10.62
C LYS A 133 19.77 0.11 -10.76
N VAL A 134 19.71 -0.81 -11.72
CA VAL A 134 20.84 -1.69 -12.07
C VAL A 134 21.57 -1.20 -13.30
N SER A 135 22.89 -1.38 -13.34
CA SER A 135 23.72 -0.99 -14.47
C SER A 135 23.61 -2.01 -15.61
N LYS A 136 23.86 -1.57 -16.84
CA LYS A 136 23.92 -2.50 -17.99
C LYS A 136 25.03 -3.54 -17.81
N SER A 137 26.15 -3.16 -17.20
CA SER A 137 27.24 -4.07 -16.90
C SER A 137 26.83 -5.15 -15.90
N PHE A 138 26.03 -4.81 -14.88
CA PHE A 138 25.47 -5.80 -13.96
C PHE A 138 24.55 -6.79 -14.66
N VAL A 139 23.61 -6.30 -15.48
CA VAL A 139 22.70 -7.17 -16.26
C VAL A 139 23.50 -8.17 -17.10
N ARG A 140 24.53 -7.70 -17.83
CA ARG A 140 25.43 -8.58 -18.60
C ARG A 140 26.17 -9.60 -17.73
N LYS A 141 26.78 -9.16 -16.62
CA LYS A 141 27.53 -10.03 -15.68
C LYS A 141 26.63 -11.08 -15.03
N SER A 142 25.34 -10.78 -14.85
CA SER A 142 24.36 -11.69 -14.26
C SER A 142 23.81 -12.72 -15.25
N GLU A 143 24.24 -12.67 -16.52
CA GLU A 143 23.74 -13.53 -17.61
C GLU A 143 22.20 -13.57 -17.70
N SER A 144 21.55 -12.48 -17.29
CA SER A 144 20.10 -12.35 -17.20
C SER A 144 19.60 -11.19 -18.05
N SER A 145 18.33 -11.22 -18.46
CA SER A 145 17.66 -10.03 -18.98
C SER A 145 17.14 -9.16 -17.84
N ILE A 146 16.84 -7.89 -18.12
CA ILE A 146 16.19 -7.02 -17.13
C ILE A 146 14.81 -7.55 -16.72
N ASP A 147 14.07 -8.14 -17.67
CA ASP A 147 12.77 -8.75 -17.39
C ASP A 147 12.89 -9.94 -16.44
N GLN A 148 13.92 -10.77 -16.63
CA GLN A 148 14.16 -11.91 -15.74
C GLN A 148 14.57 -11.43 -14.33
N LEU A 149 15.41 -10.39 -14.24
CA LEU A 149 15.77 -9.78 -12.97
C LEU A 149 14.55 -9.18 -12.26
N SER A 150 13.70 -8.47 -13.00
CA SER A 150 12.45 -7.91 -12.48
C SER A 150 11.49 -9.01 -12.01
N HIS A 151 11.29 -10.06 -12.82
CA HIS A 151 10.48 -11.21 -12.44
C HIS A 151 10.98 -11.87 -11.15
N ASN A 152 12.29 -12.11 -11.05
CA ASN A 152 12.90 -12.72 -9.87
C ASN A 152 12.77 -11.80 -8.64
N PHE A 153 12.94 -10.49 -8.83
CA PHE A 153 12.79 -9.48 -7.79
C PHE A 153 11.35 -9.47 -7.24
N LEU A 154 10.35 -9.38 -8.11
CA LEU A 154 8.93 -9.40 -7.73
C LEU A 154 8.52 -10.72 -7.08
N SER A 155 9.06 -11.85 -7.56
CA SER A 155 8.83 -13.17 -6.96
C SER A 155 9.37 -13.24 -5.53
N CYS A 156 10.58 -12.71 -5.30
CA CYS A 156 11.13 -12.60 -3.96
C CYS A 156 10.24 -11.73 -3.06
N LEU A 157 9.84 -10.55 -3.52
CA LEU A 157 8.97 -9.65 -2.74
C LEU A 157 7.63 -10.27 -2.37
N SER A 158 7.03 -11.02 -3.29
CA SER A 158 5.74 -11.70 -3.05
C SER A 158 5.83 -12.78 -1.96
N SER A 159 7.03 -13.27 -1.67
CA SER A 159 7.29 -14.24 -0.59
C SER A 159 7.61 -13.58 0.75
N MET A 160 7.68 -12.25 0.82
CA MET A 160 8.03 -11.50 2.02
C MET A 160 6.81 -10.92 2.71
N ASP A 161 6.69 -11.17 4.01
CA ASP A 161 5.77 -10.45 4.89
C ASP A 161 6.47 -9.27 5.55
N PHE A 162 5.93 -8.07 5.34
CA PHE A 162 6.41 -6.85 5.95
C PHE A 162 5.64 -6.63 7.26
N LYS A 163 6.27 -7.06 8.36
CA LYS A 163 5.68 -6.95 9.70
C LYS A 163 5.27 -5.51 10.01
N LEU A 164 3.97 -5.32 10.27
CA LEU A 164 3.43 -4.05 10.70
C LEU A 164 3.40 -4.01 12.24
N PRO A 165 4.15 -3.12 12.91
CA PRO A 165 4.18 -3.05 14.37
C PRO A 165 2.81 -2.81 15.01
N ASP A 166 2.59 -3.34 16.22
CA ASP A 166 1.28 -3.30 16.88
C ASP A 166 0.80 -1.88 17.20
N ASP A 167 1.71 -0.95 17.48
CA ASP A 167 1.37 0.46 17.67
C ASP A 167 0.83 1.09 16.38
N LYS A 168 1.40 0.71 15.23
CA LYS A 168 0.91 1.15 13.91
C LYS A 168 -0.44 0.54 13.59
N LYS A 169 -0.63 -0.76 13.86
CA LYS A 169 -1.96 -1.41 13.71
C LYS A 169 -3.03 -0.71 14.54
N LYS A 170 -2.73 -0.41 15.81
CA LYS A 170 -3.66 0.33 16.68
C LYS A 170 -4.00 1.73 16.14
N LYS A 171 -3.00 2.45 15.62
CA LYS A 171 -3.20 3.77 15.03
C LYS A 171 -4.02 3.73 13.75
N ILE A 172 -3.75 2.78 12.86
CA ILE A 172 -4.56 2.57 11.65
C ILE A 172 -5.99 2.24 12.07
N PHE A 173 -6.15 1.27 12.98
CA PHE A 173 -7.45 0.83 13.48
C PHE A 173 -8.30 1.99 14.02
N SER A 174 -7.72 2.89 14.83
CA SER A 174 -8.48 4.00 15.41
C SER A 174 -9.08 4.94 14.37
N GLU A 175 -8.43 5.09 13.21
CA GLU A 175 -8.95 5.94 12.13
C GLU A 175 -9.95 5.20 11.24
N ILE A 176 -9.72 3.92 10.94
CA ILE A 176 -10.52 3.17 9.96
C ILE A 176 -11.73 2.46 10.56
N ALA A 177 -11.76 2.22 11.88
CA ALA A 177 -12.67 1.25 12.48
C ALA A 177 -14.14 1.54 12.19
N LYS A 178 -14.53 2.81 12.26
CA LYS A 178 -15.92 3.26 12.02
C LYS A 178 -16.39 2.89 10.61
N ASP A 179 -15.57 3.19 9.60
CA ASP A 179 -15.93 2.99 8.20
C ASP A 179 -15.98 1.50 7.85
N PHE A 180 -15.02 0.71 8.33
CA PHE A 180 -14.98 -0.74 8.12
C PHE A 180 -16.12 -1.47 8.84
N LEU A 181 -16.47 -1.07 10.06
CA LEU A 181 -17.66 -1.58 10.76
C LEU A 181 -18.94 -1.24 10.00
N ALA A 182 -19.05 -0.01 9.49
CA ALA A 182 -20.20 0.41 8.68
C ALA A 182 -20.30 -0.36 7.35
N MET A 183 -19.18 -0.76 6.75
CA MET A 183 -19.18 -1.67 5.60
C MET A 183 -19.72 -3.04 5.99
N GLY A 184 -19.17 -3.64 7.06
CA GLY A 184 -19.59 -4.95 7.56
C GLY A 184 -21.07 -4.99 7.94
N SER A 185 -21.60 -3.96 8.59
CA SER A 185 -23.02 -3.91 9.00
C SER A 185 -24.01 -3.87 7.83
N ARG A 186 -23.57 -3.47 6.63
CA ARG A 186 -24.40 -3.49 5.41
C ARG A 186 -24.45 -4.88 4.77
N ILE A 187 -23.55 -5.79 5.15
CA ILE A 187 -23.56 -7.19 4.71
C ILE A 187 -24.27 -8.01 5.78
N ASN A 188 -25.59 -7.97 5.74
CA ASN A 188 -26.42 -8.73 6.67
C ASN A 188 -26.73 -10.12 6.12
N GLY A 189 -26.69 -11.15 6.98
CA GLY A 189 -27.14 -12.50 6.62
C GLY A 189 -28.66 -12.60 6.42
N PRO A 190 -29.20 -13.82 6.26
CA PRO A 190 -28.48 -15.09 6.32
C PRO A 190 -27.66 -15.35 5.06
N PHE A 191 -26.54 -16.04 5.22
CA PHE A 191 -25.75 -16.57 4.10
C PHE A 191 -26.13 -18.02 3.82
N LYS A 192 -25.96 -18.42 2.57
CA LYS A 192 -26.14 -19.82 2.17
C LYS A 192 -25.14 -20.69 2.92
N VAL A 193 -25.64 -21.77 3.51
CA VAL A 193 -24.84 -22.82 4.14
C VAL A 193 -24.80 -23.99 3.16
N TYR A 194 -23.62 -24.56 2.98
CA TYR A 194 -23.42 -25.68 2.07
C TYR A 194 -23.25 -26.97 2.86
N ASN A 195 -23.86 -28.05 2.38
CA ASN A 195 -23.68 -29.38 2.97
C ASN A 195 -22.24 -29.90 2.78
N ASP A 196 -21.58 -29.47 1.71
CA ASP A 196 -20.26 -29.95 1.29
C ASP A 196 -19.54 -28.82 0.55
N VAL A 197 -18.63 -28.12 1.26
CA VAL A 197 -17.86 -27.00 0.72
C VAL A 197 -16.79 -27.50 -0.25
N SER A 198 -16.15 -28.63 0.04
CA SER A 198 -15.12 -29.23 -0.82
C SER A 198 -15.64 -29.63 -2.20
N LYS A 199 -16.91 -30.04 -2.33
CA LYS A 199 -17.53 -30.21 -3.66
C LYS A 199 -17.66 -28.91 -4.42
N ARG A 200 -17.99 -27.81 -3.76
CA ARG A 200 -18.07 -26.49 -4.39
C ARG A 200 -16.69 -25.96 -4.77
N GLU A 201 -15.70 -26.25 -3.94
CA GLU A 201 -14.29 -25.99 -4.23
C GLU A 201 -13.85 -26.67 -5.53
N ALA A 202 -14.07 -27.98 -5.66
CA ALA A 202 -13.73 -28.72 -6.88
C ALA A 202 -14.41 -28.16 -8.14
N VAL A 203 -15.65 -27.69 -8.03
CA VAL A 203 -16.36 -27.02 -9.13
C VAL A 203 -15.75 -25.64 -9.45
N TRP A 204 -15.31 -24.90 -8.44
CA TRP A 204 -14.75 -23.55 -8.58
C TRP A 204 -13.38 -23.57 -9.29
N THR A 205 -12.49 -24.47 -8.86
CA THR A 205 -11.12 -24.61 -9.36
C THR A 205 -10.99 -25.50 -10.59
N GLY A 206 -11.97 -26.37 -10.83
CA GLY A 206 -11.99 -27.29 -11.96
C GLY A 206 -12.06 -26.64 -13.34
N GLU A 207 -12.13 -27.49 -14.37
CA GLU A 207 -12.24 -27.06 -15.77
C GLU A 207 -13.55 -26.28 -16.05
N GLU A 208 -13.54 -25.53 -17.15
CA GLU A 208 -14.67 -24.71 -17.53
C GLU A 208 -15.90 -25.58 -17.85
N SER A 209 -16.97 -25.41 -17.07
CA SER A 209 -18.21 -26.18 -17.18
C SER A 209 -19.43 -25.29 -16.98
N PHE A 210 -20.63 -25.79 -17.30
CA PHE A 210 -21.87 -25.06 -16.99
C PHE A 210 -22.05 -24.87 -15.48
N GLU A 211 -21.71 -25.87 -14.67
CA GLU A 211 -21.83 -25.79 -13.21
C GLU A 211 -20.86 -24.75 -12.64
N ARG A 212 -19.59 -24.75 -13.10
CA ARG A 212 -18.60 -23.75 -12.71
C ARG A 212 -19.04 -22.32 -13.02
N ARG A 213 -19.54 -22.08 -14.25
CA ARG A 213 -20.07 -20.77 -14.65
C ARG A 213 -21.25 -20.35 -13.80
N THR A 214 -22.14 -21.29 -13.48
CA THR A 214 -23.30 -21.03 -12.63
C THR A 214 -22.86 -20.64 -11.22
N LEU A 215 -21.96 -21.40 -10.60
CA LEU A 215 -21.43 -21.11 -9.27
C LEU A 215 -20.69 -19.76 -9.23
N ARG A 216 -19.82 -19.49 -10.20
CA ARG A 216 -19.15 -18.18 -10.32
C ARG A 216 -20.14 -17.04 -10.50
N THR A 217 -21.17 -17.22 -11.33
CA THR A 217 -22.22 -16.21 -11.50
C THR A 217 -23.01 -15.98 -10.21
N GLU A 218 -23.33 -17.03 -9.45
CA GLU A 218 -24.03 -16.92 -8.16
C GLU A 218 -23.22 -16.06 -7.16
N VAL A 219 -21.90 -16.26 -7.08
CA VAL A 219 -21.01 -15.52 -6.17
C VAL A 219 -20.70 -14.11 -6.69
N MET A 220 -20.51 -13.95 -8.00
CA MET A 220 -20.05 -12.68 -8.59
C MET A 220 -21.18 -11.78 -9.09
N SER A 221 -22.43 -12.26 -9.06
CA SER A 221 -23.61 -11.50 -9.51
C SER A 221 -24.77 -11.62 -8.53
N ASN A 222 -24.53 -11.27 -7.27
CA ASN A 222 -25.59 -11.20 -6.25
C ASN A 222 -25.69 -9.80 -5.61
N LYS A 223 -26.69 -9.64 -4.74
CA LYS A 223 -26.96 -8.36 -4.07
C LYS A 223 -25.77 -7.84 -3.26
N TYR A 224 -24.98 -8.74 -2.65
CA TYR A 224 -23.79 -8.35 -1.90
C TYR A 224 -22.66 -7.97 -2.85
N THR A 225 -22.50 -8.63 -4.00
CA THR A 225 -21.55 -8.19 -5.04
C THR A 225 -21.80 -6.74 -5.46
N SER A 226 -23.05 -6.34 -5.69
CA SER A 226 -23.41 -4.95 -6.00
C SER A 226 -23.03 -3.98 -4.86
N LEU A 227 -23.19 -4.41 -3.61
CA LEU A 227 -22.77 -3.64 -2.45
C LEU A 227 -21.23 -3.51 -2.38
N LEU A 228 -20.50 -4.61 -2.59
CA LEU A 228 -19.04 -4.61 -2.63
C LEU A 228 -18.52 -3.66 -3.72
N ARG A 229 -19.17 -3.63 -4.88
CA ARG A 229 -18.83 -2.73 -5.99
C ARG A 229 -18.99 -1.27 -5.56
N SER A 230 -20.08 -0.94 -4.86
CA SER A 230 -20.29 0.41 -4.32
C SER A 230 -19.22 0.83 -3.31
N PHE A 231 -18.67 -0.13 -2.54
CA PHE A 231 -17.56 0.16 -1.65
C PHE A 231 -16.28 0.45 -2.43
N LYS A 232 -15.93 -0.38 -3.42
CA LYS A 232 -14.75 -0.17 -4.28
C LYS A 232 -14.82 1.14 -5.07
N GLU A 233 -16.00 1.52 -5.53
CA GLU A 233 -16.21 2.81 -6.22
C GLU A 233 -16.02 4.00 -5.29
N LYS A 234 -16.52 3.90 -4.05
CA LYS A 234 -16.42 4.94 -3.02
C LYS A 234 -15.01 5.08 -2.43
N TYR A 235 -14.34 3.95 -2.20
CA TYR A 235 -13.06 3.88 -1.49
C TYR A 235 -11.98 3.39 -2.45
N LYS A 236 -11.20 4.35 -2.97
CA LYS A 236 -10.14 4.09 -3.98
C LYS A 236 -9.03 3.17 -3.49
N TYR A 237 -8.84 3.07 -2.18
CA TYR A 237 -7.86 2.17 -1.59
C TYR A 237 -8.25 0.69 -1.68
N ILE A 238 -9.48 0.32 -2.04
CA ILE A 238 -9.92 -1.09 -2.07
C ILE A 238 -9.51 -1.74 -3.40
N ASN A 239 -8.55 -2.67 -3.33
CA ASN A 239 -8.13 -3.46 -4.49
C ASN A 239 -8.96 -4.74 -4.61
N GLU A 240 -9.07 -5.48 -3.51
CA GLU A 240 -9.86 -6.71 -3.42
C GLU A 240 -10.85 -6.62 -2.27
N ILE A 241 -12.03 -7.18 -2.48
CA ILE A 241 -13.05 -7.29 -1.45
C ILE A 241 -13.95 -8.49 -1.73
N PHE A 242 -14.15 -9.33 -0.71
CA PHE A 242 -15.05 -10.47 -0.77
C PHE A 242 -15.57 -10.87 0.62
N ALA A 243 -16.72 -11.51 0.65
CA ALA A 243 -17.35 -12.03 1.86
C ALA A 243 -17.40 -13.56 1.81
N PHE A 244 -17.20 -14.20 2.95
CA PHE A 244 -17.33 -15.64 3.16
C PHE A 244 -18.24 -15.93 4.36
N ASN A 245 -18.86 -17.10 4.38
CA ASN A 245 -19.77 -17.51 5.45
C ASN A 245 -19.01 -18.15 6.64
N ALA A 246 -19.74 -18.56 7.69
CA ALA A 246 -19.17 -19.20 8.87
C ALA A 246 -18.50 -20.57 8.61
N GLN A 247 -18.69 -21.17 7.43
CA GLN A 247 -17.99 -22.38 6.99
C GLN A 247 -16.73 -22.07 6.15
N GLY A 248 -16.45 -20.79 5.86
CA GLY A 248 -15.39 -20.36 4.95
C GLY A 248 -15.82 -20.31 3.48
N ALA A 249 -17.03 -20.71 3.13
CA ALA A 249 -17.49 -20.69 1.74
C ALA A 249 -17.72 -19.26 1.24
N LEU A 250 -17.22 -18.96 0.04
CA LEU A 250 -17.38 -17.66 -0.61
C LEU A 250 -18.86 -17.32 -0.83
N VAL A 251 -19.27 -16.14 -0.37
CA VAL A 251 -20.63 -15.61 -0.47
C VAL A 251 -20.73 -14.60 -1.61
N SER A 252 -19.75 -13.71 -1.72
CA SER A 252 -19.70 -12.73 -2.79
C SER A 252 -18.28 -12.23 -3.00
N SER A 253 -17.90 -12.01 -4.25
CA SER A 253 -16.59 -11.42 -4.59
C SER A 253 -16.72 -10.52 -5.82
N LEU A 254 -15.84 -9.51 -5.93
CA LEU A 254 -15.70 -8.71 -7.15
C LEU A 254 -14.81 -9.38 -8.20
N ASN A 255 -13.82 -10.14 -7.75
CA ASN A 255 -12.85 -10.84 -8.59
C ASN A 255 -12.97 -12.35 -8.36
N VAL A 256 -12.53 -13.15 -9.34
CA VAL A 256 -12.41 -14.59 -9.14
C VAL A 256 -11.25 -14.83 -8.17
N THR A 257 -11.54 -15.39 -6.99
CA THR A 257 -10.54 -15.88 -6.03
C THR A 257 -9.93 -17.19 -6.53
N SER A 258 -8.73 -17.54 -6.03
CA SER A 258 -8.12 -18.85 -6.31
C SER A 258 -9.05 -19.98 -5.89
N ASP A 259 -9.61 -19.87 -4.68
CA ASP A 259 -10.39 -20.90 -4.02
C ASP A 259 -11.77 -20.36 -3.63
N PHE A 260 -12.75 -21.26 -3.53
CA PHE A 260 -14.09 -20.99 -3.01
C PHE A 260 -14.18 -21.22 -1.50
N ASP A 261 -13.50 -22.24 -1.00
CA ASP A 261 -13.29 -22.51 0.41
C ASP A 261 -12.18 -21.59 0.93
N GLN A 262 -12.49 -20.80 1.95
CA GLN A 262 -11.55 -19.90 2.61
C GLN A 262 -11.20 -20.39 4.02
N SER A 263 -11.62 -21.60 4.40
CA SER A 263 -11.55 -22.06 5.79
C SER A 263 -10.14 -22.42 6.28
N ASP A 264 -9.21 -22.69 5.36
CA ASP A 264 -7.79 -22.94 5.63
C ASP A 264 -6.95 -21.65 5.69
N GLU A 265 -7.55 -20.51 5.32
CA GLU A 265 -6.88 -19.22 5.25
C GLU A 265 -6.78 -18.52 6.61
N SER A 266 -5.66 -17.82 6.83
CA SER A 266 -5.42 -17.09 8.09
C SER A 266 -6.49 -16.02 8.39
N LYS A 267 -7.01 -15.36 7.34
CA LYS A 267 -8.11 -14.37 7.41
C LYS A 267 -9.41 -14.97 7.97
N PHE A 268 -9.71 -16.23 7.66
CA PHE A 268 -10.90 -16.91 8.18
C PHE A 268 -10.72 -17.28 9.65
N ALA A 269 -9.60 -17.92 10.00
CA ALA A 269 -9.29 -18.28 11.39
C ALA A 269 -9.33 -17.04 12.29
N LEU A 270 -8.80 -15.91 11.81
CA LEU A 270 -8.78 -14.65 12.53
C LEU A 270 -10.17 -14.16 12.94
N VAL A 271 -11.13 -14.07 11.98
CA VAL A 271 -12.49 -13.58 12.27
C VAL A 271 -13.34 -14.60 13.04
N ARG A 272 -13.07 -15.90 12.86
CA ARG A 272 -13.76 -16.98 13.59
C ARG A 272 -13.37 -16.95 15.07
N ASP A 273 -12.07 -16.86 15.34
CA ASP A 273 -11.53 -16.95 16.70
C ASP A 273 -11.63 -15.61 17.44
N ASN A 274 -11.63 -14.49 16.70
CA ASN A 274 -11.77 -13.13 17.23
C ASN A 274 -12.97 -12.43 16.60
N ASN A 275 -14.19 -12.85 16.92
CA ASN A 275 -15.41 -12.31 16.32
C ASN A 275 -15.72 -10.84 16.67
N GLN A 276 -14.82 -10.08 17.31
CA GLN A 276 -14.97 -8.65 17.53
C GLN A 276 -13.88 -7.88 16.79
N PHE A 277 -14.30 -6.96 15.92
CA PHE A 277 -13.37 -6.18 15.12
C PHE A 277 -12.42 -5.37 16.02
N SER A 278 -11.13 -5.51 15.76
CA SER A 278 -10.04 -5.03 16.63
C SER A 278 -8.75 -4.87 15.82
N PRO A 279 -7.69 -4.24 16.35
CA PRO A 279 -6.42 -4.11 15.65
C PRO A 279 -5.79 -5.43 15.18
N LEU A 280 -6.17 -6.57 15.79
CA LEU A 280 -5.70 -7.90 15.37
C LEU A 280 -6.14 -8.26 13.96
N HIS A 281 -7.24 -7.68 13.50
CA HIS A 281 -7.84 -7.90 12.19
C HIS A 281 -7.10 -7.22 11.04
N ILE A 282 -6.11 -6.39 11.37
CA ILE A 282 -5.23 -5.75 10.42
C ILE A 282 -4.01 -6.67 10.24
N GLN A 283 -3.85 -7.20 9.03
CA GLN A 283 -2.76 -8.10 8.69
C GLN A 283 -1.42 -7.35 8.57
N ASN A 284 -0.35 -8.08 8.30
CA ASN A 284 0.91 -7.48 7.89
C ASN A 284 0.79 -6.95 6.45
N ILE A 285 1.76 -6.14 6.05
CA ILE A 285 1.82 -5.64 4.68
C ILE A 285 2.43 -6.75 3.83
N TYR A 286 1.84 -7.01 2.66
CA TYR A 286 2.38 -7.94 1.67
C TYR A 286 2.39 -7.28 0.29
N PHE A 287 3.21 -7.82 -0.61
CA PHE A 287 3.24 -7.35 -1.98
C PHE A 287 2.31 -8.21 -2.85
N ASP A 288 1.32 -7.58 -3.47
CA ASP A 288 0.48 -8.24 -4.47
C ASP A 288 1.10 -8.07 -5.86
N ARG A 289 1.57 -9.18 -6.40
CA ARG A 289 2.21 -9.23 -7.72
C ARG A 289 1.25 -8.93 -8.86
N SER A 290 -0.03 -9.24 -8.73
CA SER A 290 -1.00 -9.07 -9.81
C SER A 290 -1.32 -7.60 -10.08
N GLU A 291 -1.31 -6.80 -9.02
CA GLU A 291 -1.55 -5.36 -9.05
C GLU A 291 -0.25 -4.53 -8.90
N GLU A 292 0.89 -5.19 -8.67
CA GLU A 292 2.20 -4.60 -8.41
C GLU A 292 2.23 -3.53 -7.30
N VAL A 293 1.44 -3.74 -6.24
CA VAL A 293 1.31 -2.81 -5.11
C VAL A 293 1.45 -3.50 -3.76
N PHE A 294 1.89 -2.75 -2.75
CA PHE A 294 1.83 -3.20 -1.37
C PHE A 294 0.42 -3.08 -0.83
N GLN A 295 -0.07 -4.15 -0.22
CA GLN A 295 -1.41 -4.25 0.31
C GLN A 295 -1.43 -4.48 1.81
N LEU A 296 -2.52 -4.02 2.42
CA LEU A 296 -2.89 -4.28 3.80
C LEU A 296 -4.22 -5.04 3.82
N GLY A 297 -4.18 -6.30 4.26
CA GLY A 297 -5.37 -7.11 4.44
C GLY A 297 -6.13 -6.74 5.72
N ILE A 298 -7.44 -6.56 5.63
CA ILE A 298 -8.31 -6.26 6.77
C ILE A 298 -9.48 -7.24 6.76
N SER A 299 -9.65 -8.00 7.84
CA SER A 299 -10.74 -8.98 7.97
C SER A 299 -11.78 -8.50 8.98
N ILE A 300 -13.03 -8.35 8.57
CA ILE A 300 -14.10 -7.82 9.43
C ILE A 300 -15.05 -8.97 9.78
N PRO A 301 -15.25 -9.31 11.07
CA PRO A 301 -16.22 -10.31 11.45
C PRO A 301 -17.65 -9.81 11.20
N LEU A 302 -18.47 -10.63 10.56
CA LEU A 302 -19.86 -10.32 10.21
C LEU A 302 -20.82 -11.00 11.19
N HIS A 303 -21.86 -10.28 11.59
CA HIS A 303 -22.87 -10.75 12.53
C HIS A 303 -24.28 -10.57 11.96
N ASP A 304 -25.19 -11.46 12.34
CA ASP A 304 -26.61 -11.26 12.10
C ASP A 304 -27.22 -10.25 13.10
N GLN A 305 -28.52 -9.98 12.95
CA GLN A 305 -29.25 -9.06 13.82
C GLN A 305 -29.30 -9.50 15.29
N ALA A 306 -29.12 -10.80 15.57
CA ALA A 306 -29.06 -11.35 16.92
C ALA A 306 -27.63 -11.32 17.50
N GLY A 307 -26.66 -10.78 16.76
CA GLY A 307 -25.25 -10.73 17.17
C GLY A 307 -24.50 -12.05 16.98
N ARG A 308 -25.05 -13.01 16.23
CA ARG A 308 -24.36 -14.29 15.96
C ARG A 308 -23.39 -14.12 14.81
N PHE A 309 -22.19 -14.68 14.95
CA PHE A 309 -21.20 -14.73 13.88
C PHE A 309 -21.74 -15.49 12.67
N ILE A 310 -21.67 -14.87 11.49
CA ILE A 310 -22.16 -15.46 10.23
C ILE A 310 -21.07 -15.58 9.17
N GLY A 311 -19.87 -15.06 9.40
CA GLY A 311 -18.77 -15.09 8.44
C GLY A 311 -17.86 -13.87 8.53
N GLY A 312 -17.16 -13.55 7.45
CA GLY A 312 -16.22 -12.44 7.40
C GLY A 312 -16.28 -11.67 6.08
N LEU A 313 -15.89 -10.39 6.14
CA LEU A 313 -15.58 -9.55 4.98
C LEU A 313 -14.07 -9.33 4.95
N PHE A 314 -13.41 -9.81 3.91
CA PHE A 314 -12.01 -9.49 3.66
C PHE A 314 -11.90 -8.31 2.71
N VAL A 315 -11.01 -7.38 3.01
CA VAL A 315 -10.69 -6.21 2.19
C VAL A 315 -9.17 -6.11 2.07
N ALA A 316 -8.63 -6.26 0.87
CA ALA A 316 -7.24 -5.93 0.58
C ALA A 316 -7.15 -4.48 0.12
N CYS A 317 -6.39 -3.68 0.86
CA CYS A 317 -6.26 -2.24 0.59
C CYS A 317 -4.88 -1.91 0.03
N ASP A 318 -4.80 -1.13 -1.04
CA ASP A 318 -3.57 -0.42 -1.38
C ASP A 318 -3.19 0.47 -0.18
N ILE A 319 -2.01 0.22 0.39
CA ILE A 319 -1.58 0.93 1.60
C ILE A 319 -1.38 2.42 1.36
N ASN A 320 -0.88 2.83 0.19
CA ASN A 320 -0.61 4.22 -0.12
C ASN A 320 -1.91 5.02 -0.16
N GLU A 321 -2.90 4.50 -0.89
CA GLU A 321 -4.21 5.11 -1.00
C GLU A 321 -4.94 5.12 0.35
N LEU A 322 -4.81 4.05 1.15
CA LEU A 322 -5.41 3.99 2.48
C LEU A 322 -4.84 5.07 3.40
N LEU A 323 -3.51 5.20 3.45
CA LEU A 323 -2.85 6.19 4.30
C LEU A 323 -3.18 7.62 3.88
N LEU A 324 -3.27 7.90 2.58
CA LEU A 324 -3.71 9.19 2.07
C LEU A 324 -5.16 9.50 2.43
N HIS A 325 -6.06 8.52 2.25
CA HIS A 325 -7.48 8.68 2.54
C HIS A 325 -7.73 9.10 3.99
N TYR A 326 -7.08 8.42 4.94
CA TYR A 326 -7.22 8.69 6.38
C TYR A 326 -6.20 9.69 6.92
N ARG A 327 -5.33 10.26 6.08
CA ARG A 327 -4.26 11.21 6.47
C ARG A 327 -3.39 10.66 7.60
N LEU A 328 -3.02 9.39 7.47
CA LEU A 328 -2.25 8.64 8.45
C LEU A 328 -0.75 8.86 8.26
N ASN A 329 -0.12 9.54 9.22
CA ASN A 329 1.33 9.61 9.30
C ASN A 329 1.85 8.37 10.06
N LEU A 330 2.44 7.37 9.38
CA LEU A 330 3.03 6.21 10.06
C LEU A 330 4.37 6.55 10.70
#